data_AF-A0A6A5S9K0-F1
#
_entry.id   AF-A0A6A5S9K0-F1
#
_cell.length_a   1.000
_cell.length_b   1.000
_cell.length_c   1.000
_cell.angle_alpha   90.00
_cell.angle_beta   90.00
_cell.angle_gamma   90.00
#
_symmetry.space_group_name_H-M   'P 1'
#
loop_
_entity.id
_entity.type
_entity.pdbx_description
1 polymer ?
#
loop_
_entity_poly.entity_id
_entity_poly.type
_entity_poly.pdbx_seq_one_letter_code
_entity_poly.pdbx_strand_id
1 'polypeptide(L)'
;YASIVFAVENEEARYQLLARKQISIAGRLVYLAKFQNISPKTQCTGCYKLGYSKEMCKNKGCRLCPEQHYTKDHASCPECKTTGRLCAHQEPCCTNCKGEHMATSKQCA
;
A
#
# COMPACT_ATOMS: atom_id res chain seq x y z
N TYR A 1 11.92 13.47 4.80
CA TYR A 1 12.35 13.24 3.40
C TYR A 1 11.58 14.20 2.52
N ALA A 2 12.25 14.95 1.65
CA ALA A 2 11.62 15.85 0.70
C ALA A 2 11.69 15.24 -0.71
N SER A 3 10.68 15.47 -1.52
CA SER A 3 10.60 15.00 -2.91
C SER A 3 10.14 16.15 -3.80
N ILE A 4 10.60 16.15 -5.06
CA ILE A 4 10.25 17.16 -6.05
C ILE A 4 9.55 16.46 -7.22
N VAL A 5 8.46 17.03 -7.69
CA VAL A 5 7.75 16.59 -8.90
C VAL A 5 8.00 17.62 -9.99
N PHE A 6 8.40 17.17 -11.16
CA PHE A 6 8.62 18.03 -12.33
C PHE A 6 8.01 17.38 -13.57
N ALA A 7 7.59 18.22 -14.51
CA ALA A 7 7.13 17.78 -15.81
C ALA A 7 8.34 17.63 -16.76
N VAL A 8 8.21 16.72 -17.72
CA VAL A 8 9.15 16.55 -18.82
C VAL A 8 8.43 16.80 -20.13
N GLU A 9 9.17 17.27 -21.13
CA GLU A 9 8.61 17.78 -22.38
C GLU A 9 7.77 16.74 -23.14
N ASN A 10 8.22 15.48 -23.17
CA ASN A 10 7.55 14.41 -23.90
C ASN A 10 7.79 13.03 -23.27
N GLU A 11 7.09 12.03 -23.79
CA GLU A 11 7.13 10.67 -23.29
C GLU A 11 8.50 9.98 -23.52
N GLU A 12 9.18 10.30 -24.62
CA GLU A 12 10.51 9.76 -24.94
C GLU A 12 11.55 10.21 -23.90
N ALA A 13 11.59 11.52 -23.59
CA ALA A 13 12.44 12.09 -22.56
C ALA A 13 12.16 11.46 -21.19
N ARG A 14 10.88 11.19 -20.88
CA ARG A 14 10.48 10.48 -19.66
C ARG A 14 11.12 9.09 -19.59
N TYR A 15 11.03 8.30 -20.67
CA TYR A 15 11.60 6.95 -20.70
C TYR A 15 13.13 6.98 -20.55
N GLN A 16 13.82 7.87 -21.25
CA GLN A 16 15.27 8.01 -21.14
C GLN A 16 15.71 8.38 -19.72
N LEU A 17 15.00 9.29 -19.05
CA LEU A 17 15.29 9.67 -17.67
C LEU A 17 15.04 8.51 -16.69
N LEU A 18 13.91 7.82 -16.82
CA LEU A 18 13.59 6.68 -15.95
C LEU A 18 14.57 5.51 -16.15
N ALA A 19 15.07 5.29 -17.37
CA ALA A 19 16.07 4.27 -17.66
C ALA A 19 17.40 4.52 -16.93
N ARG A 20 17.78 5.80 -16.74
CA ARG A 20 18.99 6.20 -15.99
C ARG A 20 18.86 5.97 -14.47
N LYS A 21 17.64 5.85 -13.94
CA LYS A 21 17.28 5.66 -12.52
C LYS A 21 17.68 6.78 -11.56
N GLN A 22 18.69 7.58 -11.89
CA GLN A 22 19.19 8.68 -11.06
C GLN A 22 19.53 9.90 -11.92
N ILE A 23 19.43 11.09 -11.32
CA ILE A 23 19.91 12.35 -11.89
C ILE A 23 20.69 13.14 -10.84
N SER A 24 21.57 14.03 -11.29
CA SER A 24 22.25 14.98 -10.42
C SER A 24 21.44 16.28 -10.31
N ILE A 25 21.11 16.68 -9.09
CA ILE A 25 20.51 17.98 -8.78
C ILE A 25 21.39 18.66 -7.74
N ALA A 26 21.90 19.86 -8.06
CA ALA A 26 22.78 20.63 -7.17
C ALA A 26 23.96 19.80 -6.61
N GLY A 27 24.57 18.96 -7.46
CA GLY A 27 25.71 18.11 -7.09
C GLY A 27 25.35 16.84 -6.31
N ARG A 28 24.06 16.55 -6.11
CA ARG A 28 23.59 15.33 -5.43
C ARG A 28 22.91 14.37 -6.40
N LEU A 29 23.32 13.11 -6.39
CA LEU A 29 22.61 12.03 -7.08
C LEU A 29 21.31 11.71 -6.32
N VAL A 30 20.19 11.85 -7.02
CA VAL A 30 18.85 11.55 -6.50
C VAL A 30 18.19 10.47 -7.36
N TYR A 31 17.38 9.62 -6.72
CA TYR A 31 16.61 8.59 -7.42
C TYR A 31 15.42 9.19 -8.15
N LEU A 32 15.21 8.74 -9.38
CA LEU A 32 14.03 9.03 -10.18
C LEU A 32 12.99 7.94 -10.02
N ALA A 33 11.74 8.36 -9.90
CA ALA A 33 10.57 7.50 -9.97
C ALA A 33 9.50 8.16 -10.83
N LYS A 34 8.68 7.35 -11.48
CA LYS A 34 7.48 7.84 -12.18
C LYS A 34 6.54 8.45 -11.14
N PHE A 35 6.14 9.70 -11.35
CA PHE A 35 5.11 10.32 -10.51
C PHE A 35 3.81 9.52 -10.61
N GLN A 36 3.21 9.25 -9.46
CA GLN A 36 1.90 8.61 -9.36
C GLN A 36 1.03 9.50 -8.49
N ASN A 37 -0.13 9.89 -9.02
CA ASN A 37 -1.13 10.64 -8.27
C ASN A 37 -1.91 9.68 -7.35
N ILE A 38 -1.27 9.20 -6.28
CA ILE A 38 -1.90 8.31 -5.30
C ILE A 38 -2.51 9.19 -4.20
N SER A 39 -3.84 9.18 -4.11
CA SER A 39 -4.51 9.80 -2.97
C SER A 39 -4.06 9.13 -1.66
N PRO A 40 -3.86 9.88 -0.57
CA PRO A 40 -3.65 9.29 0.75
C PRO A 40 -4.75 8.30 1.14
N LYS A 41 -5.95 8.44 0.56
CA LYS A 41 -7.10 7.54 0.77
C LYS A 41 -7.11 6.32 -0.15
N THR A 42 -6.21 6.23 -1.12
CA THR A 42 -6.11 5.07 -2.01
C THR A 42 -5.66 3.85 -1.19
N GLN A 43 -6.50 2.83 -1.12
CA GLN A 43 -6.17 1.56 -0.48
C GLN A 43 -5.55 0.59 -1.48
N CYS A 44 -4.40 0.03 -1.13
CA CYS A 44 -3.78 -1.04 -1.89
C CYS A 44 -4.62 -2.34 -1.77
N THR A 45 -5.02 -2.94 -2.89
CA THR A 45 -5.78 -4.21 -2.88
C THR A 45 -4.95 -5.44 -2.53
N GLY A 46 -3.61 -5.33 -2.51
CA GLY A 46 -2.69 -6.40 -2.08
C GLY A 46 -2.46 -6.47 -0.56
N CYS A 47 -2.08 -5.35 0.06
CA CYS A 47 -1.74 -5.28 1.48
C CYS A 47 -2.72 -4.48 2.36
N TYR A 48 -3.79 -3.91 1.77
CA TYR A 48 -4.82 -3.10 2.45
C TYR A 48 -4.34 -1.80 3.13
N LYS A 49 -3.09 -1.39 2.92
CA LYS A 49 -2.56 -0.12 3.40
C LYS A 49 -3.06 1.08 2.56
N LEU A 50 -3.29 2.20 3.22
CA LEU A 50 -3.64 3.49 2.62
C LEU A 50 -2.41 4.21 2.05
N GLY A 51 -2.63 5.09 1.07
CA GLY A 51 -1.58 5.87 0.40
C GLY A 51 -0.64 5.01 -0.45
N TYR A 52 -1.09 3.82 -0.87
CA TYR A 52 -0.24 2.85 -1.56
C TYR A 52 -0.98 2.20 -2.73
N SER A 53 -0.32 2.04 -3.88
CA SER A 53 -0.90 1.40 -5.07
C SER A 53 -0.58 -0.09 -5.12
N LYS A 54 -1.45 -0.88 -5.78
CA LYS A 54 -1.24 -2.33 -5.98
C LYS A 54 0.03 -2.60 -6.79
N GLU A 55 0.33 -1.75 -7.78
CA GLU A 55 1.46 -1.92 -8.71
C GLU A 55 2.81 -1.90 -7.98
N MET A 56 2.93 -1.16 -6.87
CA MET A 56 4.14 -1.10 -6.05
C MET A 56 4.14 -2.08 -4.87
N CYS A 57 3.08 -2.87 -4.72
CA CYS A 57 2.88 -3.72 -3.56
C CYS A 57 3.59 -5.06 -3.72
N LYS A 58 4.66 -5.23 -2.93
CA LYS A 58 5.34 -6.52 -2.75
C LYS A 58 4.93 -7.23 -1.45
N ASN A 59 4.10 -6.56 -0.64
CA ASN A 59 3.74 -7.02 0.69
C ASN A 59 2.45 -7.84 0.67
N LYS A 60 2.39 -8.84 1.56
CA LYS A 60 1.14 -9.48 1.95
C LYS A 60 0.46 -8.63 3.00
N GLY A 61 -0.86 -8.67 3.04
CA GLY A 61 -1.62 -8.01 4.11
C GLY A 61 -2.98 -8.65 4.31
N CYS A 62 -3.41 -8.62 5.56
CA CYS A 62 -4.68 -9.15 5.98
C CYS A 62 -5.68 -8.01 6.14
N ARG A 63 -6.93 -8.21 5.67
CA ARG A 63 -8.00 -7.23 5.89
C ARG A 63 -8.50 -7.21 7.35
N LEU A 64 -8.17 -8.23 8.14
CA LEU A 64 -8.73 -8.51 9.47
C LEU A 64 -7.75 -8.19 10.62
N CYS A 65 -6.46 -8.07 10.34
CA CYS A 65 -5.44 -7.85 11.37
C CYS A 65 -4.22 -7.13 10.78
N PRO A 66 -3.34 -6.54 11.61
CA PRO A 66 -2.17 -5.79 11.14
C PRO A 66 -1.00 -6.67 10.67
N GLU A 67 -1.10 -8.00 10.77
CA GLU A 67 -0.04 -8.93 10.43
C GLU A 67 0.14 -9.16 8.91
N GLN A 68 1.32 -9.68 8.54
CA GLN A 68 1.74 -9.85 7.15
C GLN A 68 1.45 -11.25 6.60
N HIS A 69 0.19 -11.50 6.27
CA HIS A 69 -0.27 -12.70 5.59
C HIS A 69 -1.44 -12.40 4.66
N TYR A 70 -1.79 -13.33 3.78
CA TYR A 70 -3.01 -13.14 2.99
C TYR A 70 -4.24 -13.34 3.88
N THR A 71 -5.29 -12.58 3.64
CA THR A 71 -6.58 -12.75 4.33
C THR A 71 -7.06 -14.21 4.34
N LYS A 72 -6.86 -14.96 3.25
CA LYS A 72 -7.24 -16.38 3.15
C LYS A 72 -6.49 -17.31 4.13
N ASP A 73 -5.32 -16.89 4.60
CA ASP A 73 -4.47 -17.62 5.53
C ASP A 73 -4.67 -17.14 6.98
N HIS A 74 -5.63 -16.23 7.21
CA HIS A 74 -5.91 -15.72 8.55
C HIS A 74 -6.48 -16.83 9.44
N ALA A 75 -5.98 -16.88 10.68
CA ALA A 75 -6.25 -17.94 11.65
C ALA A 75 -7.73 -18.35 11.69
N SER A 76 -7.95 -19.66 11.72
CA SER A 76 -9.30 -20.23 11.82
C SER A 76 -9.90 -19.92 13.17
N CYS A 77 -11.16 -19.47 13.18
CA CYS A 77 -11.91 -19.32 14.41
C CYS A 77 -12.14 -20.69 15.06
N PRO A 78 -11.78 -20.91 16.35
CA PRO A 78 -11.99 -22.20 17.02
C PRO A 78 -13.45 -22.64 17.08
N GLU A 79 -14.38 -21.69 17.20
CA GLU A 79 -15.81 -21.95 17.34
C GLU A 79 -16.50 -22.16 15.98
N CYS A 80 -16.26 -21.26 15.02
CA CYS A 80 -16.90 -21.34 13.70
C CYS A 80 -16.16 -22.26 12.72
N LYS A 81 -14.90 -22.61 12.99
CA LYS A 81 -13.98 -23.32 12.08
C LYS A 81 -13.82 -22.64 10.71
N THR A 82 -14.04 -21.34 10.64
CA THR A 82 -13.91 -20.53 9.42
C THR A 82 -12.56 -19.84 9.36
N THR A 83 -11.85 -20.02 8.24
CA THR A 83 -10.55 -19.39 7.95
C THR A 83 -10.76 -18.18 7.03
N GLY A 84 -10.06 -17.07 7.30
CA GLY A 84 -10.05 -15.89 6.43
C GLY A 84 -11.34 -15.07 6.33
N ARG A 85 -12.31 -15.35 7.19
CA ARG A 85 -13.55 -14.57 7.30
C ARG A 85 -13.73 -14.09 8.73
N LEU A 86 -14.23 -12.86 8.85
CA LEU A 86 -14.66 -12.33 10.12
C LEU A 86 -15.93 -13.06 10.57
N CYS A 87 -15.97 -13.49 11.82
CA CYS A 87 -17.13 -14.04 12.49
C CYS A 87 -17.38 -13.28 13.80
N ALA A 88 -18.49 -13.56 14.49
CA ALA A 88 -18.83 -12.90 15.75
C ALA A 88 -17.83 -13.15 16.89
N HIS A 89 -16.99 -14.19 16.79
CA HIS A 89 -16.00 -14.57 17.81
C HIS A 89 -14.61 -13.98 17.54
N GLN A 90 -14.47 -13.12 16.52
CA GLN A 90 -13.21 -12.48 16.17
C GLN A 90 -13.40 -10.98 16.08
N GLU A 91 -12.50 -10.23 16.71
CA GLU A 91 -12.47 -8.77 16.60
C GLU A 91 -11.52 -8.37 15.47
N PRO A 92 -11.98 -7.55 14.50
CA PRO A 92 -11.12 -7.08 13.43
C PRO A 92 -10.17 -6.01 13.96
N CYS A 93 -8.90 -6.06 13.56
CA CYS A 93 -7.92 -5.01 13.86
C CYS A 93 -7.36 -4.40 12.58
N CYS A 94 -7.49 -3.08 12.44
CA CYS A 94 -7.13 -2.41 11.21
C CYS A 94 -5.60 -2.28 11.04
N THR A 95 -5.06 -2.67 9.87
CA THR A 95 -3.65 -2.49 9.54
C THR A 95 -3.19 -1.02 9.45
N ASN A 96 -4.13 -0.08 9.22
CA ASN A 96 -3.80 1.34 9.01
C ASN A 96 -3.78 2.14 10.32
N CYS A 97 -4.82 2.00 11.15
CA CYS A 97 -4.98 2.79 12.38
C CYS A 97 -5.06 1.95 13.67
N LYS A 98 -4.93 0.61 13.57
CA LYS A 98 -5.03 -0.35 14.69
C LYS A 98 -6.36 -0.32 15.46
N GLY A 99 -7.39 0.33 14.91
CA GLY A 99 -8.75 0.35 15.48
C GLY A 99 -9.50 -0.97 15.26
N GLU A 100 -10.62 -1.11 15.98
CA GLU A 100 -11.51 -2.29 16.03
C GLU A 100 -12.43 -2.39 14.81
N HIS A 101 -11.83 -2.36 13.62
CA HIS A 101 -12.56 -2.48 12.37
C HIS A 101 -11.67 -3.07 11.27
N MET A 102 -12.29 -3.58 10.20
CA MET A 102 -11.57 -4.12 9.06
C MET A 102 -10.81 -3.02 8.30
N ALA A 103 -9.70 -3.37 7.65
CA ALA A 103 -8.92 -2.40 6.88
C ALA A 103 -9.71 -1.71 5.75
N THR A 104 -10.73 -2.37 5.21
CA THR A 104 -11.61 -1.84 4.15
C THR A 104 -12.70 -0.91 4.66
N SER A 105 -12.83 -0.73 5.98
CA SER A 105 -13.80 0.20 6.56
C SER A 105 -13.38 1.65 6.27
N LYS A 106 -14.37 2.52 6.10
CA LYS A 106 -14.16 3.97 5.92
C LYS A 106 -13.74 4.69 7.21
N GLN A 107 -13.63 3.98 8.33
CA GLN A 107 -13.32 4.57 9.63
C GLN A 107 -11.87 5.07 9.78
N CYS A 108 -10.89 4.54 9.03
CA CYS A 108 -9.53 5.11 9.03
C CYS A 108 -9.34 6.25 7.98
N ALA A 109 -10.39 6.73 7.31
CA ALA A 109 -10.29 7.62 6.15
C ALA A 109 -10.69 9.07 6.42
#